data_AF-A0A933QP92-F1
#
_entry.id   AF-A0A933QP92-F1
#
_cell.length_a   1.000
_cell.length_b   1.000
_cell.length_c   1.000
_cell.angle_alpha   90.00
_cell.angle_beta   90.00
_cell.angle_gamma   90.00
#
_symmetry.space_group_name_H-M   'P 1'
#
loop_
_entity.id
_entity.type
_entity.pdbx_description
1 polymer ?
#
loop_
_entity_poly.entity_id
_entity_poly.type
_entity_poly.pdbx_seq_one_letter_code
_entity_poly.pdbx_strand_id
1 'polypeptide(L)'
;MDGNVTGANLEIVGDTLNLGSSSLSLAGNLTQTGGTINGGTSTLAFNGSTTQNLTLNTATTFNHLTIASGTTLVETAANDYATVGGILTNNGIIRKSQNVTTTGNKTFGLTNARINVTTRGILSHVQVDRADVNHPNANVYTGTGRFWTLVATGSGYTVDLTLPHNLTNQALAQVCRYAGSTWDCARTSSTANTVTRSGFMQMSDWAVGNLTSLYLPLILK
;
A
#
# COMPACT_ATOMS: atom_id res chain seq x y z
N MET A 1 -29.98 -6.07 13.03
CA MET A 1 -29.72 -7.52 12.97
C MET A 1 -28.25 -7.66 12.67
N ASP A 2 -27.62 -8.39 13.57
CA ASP A 2 -26.20 -8.33 13.88
C ASP A 2 -25.42 -9.25 12.95
N GLY A 3 -24.29 -8.75 12.42
CA GLY A 3 -23.31 -9.63 11.79
C GLY A 3 -22.95 -10.74 12.76
N ASN A 4 -22.94 -11.98 12.27
CA ASN A 4 -22.63 -13.14 13.11
C ASN A 4 -21.12 -13.12 13.42
N VAL A 5 -20.74 -12.58 14.57
CA VAL A 5 -19.35 -12.58 15.04
C VAL A 5 -19.05 -13.96 15.60
N THR A 6 -18.53 -14.85 14.75
CA THR A 6 -18.03 -16.15 15.19
C THR A 6 -16.53 -16.06 15.42
N GLY A 7 -16.13 -16.09 16.70
CA GLY A 7 -14.76 -16.37 17.11
C GLY A 7 -13.63 -15.54 16.45
N ALA A 8 -13.85 -14.24 16.23
CA ALA A 8 -12.93 -13.26 15.62
C ALA A 8 -13.02 -13.01 14.10
N ASN A 9 -13.83 -13.74 13.33
CA ASN A 9 -14.08 -13.39 11.90
C ASN A 9 -15.39 -12.61 11.71
N LEU A 10 -15.45 -11.78 10.66
CA LEU A 10 -16.66 -11.13 10.18
C LEU A 10 -16.98 -11.60 8.76
N GLU A 11 -18.18 -12.15 8.56
CA GLU A 11 -18.68 -12.55 7.26
C GLU A 11 -19.97 -11.79 6.90
N ILE A 12 -20.02 -11.25 5.68
CA ILE A 12 -21.19 -10.55 5.13
C ILE A 12 -21.50 -11.12 3.75
N VAL A 13 -22.68 -11.71 3.61
CA VAL A 13 -23.07 -12.43 2.39
C VAL A 13 -24.10 -11.66 1.56
N GLY A 14 -25.10 -11.05 2.21
CA GLY A 14 -26.17 -10.32 1.51
C GLY A 14 -26.75 -9.14 2.29
N ASP A 15 -26.54 -9.09 3.61
CA ASP A 15 -27.12 -8.08 4.47
C ASP A 15 -26.32 -6.77 4.52
N THR A 16 -26.91 -5.77 5.15
CA THR A 16 -26.22 -4.50 5.46
C THR A 16 -25.72 -4.49 6.89
N LEU A 17 -24.39 -4.35 7.07
CA LEU A 17 -23.78 -4.01 8.34
C LEU A 17 -23.71 -2.48 8.47
N ASN A 18 -24.52 -1.90 9.34
CA ASN A 18 -24.45 -0.47 9.67
C ASN A 18 -23.66 -0.28 10.97
N LEU A 19 -22.47 0.32 10.87
CA LEU A 19 -21.65 0.61 12.06
C LEU A 19 -22.08 1.91 12.75
N GLY A 20 -22.73 2.84 12.03
CA GLY A 20 -23.16 4.13 12.60
C GLY A 20 -21.96 4.87 13.19
N SER A 21 -21.98 5.15 14.49
CA SER A 21 -20.84 5.72 15.25
C SER A 21 -20.04 4.67 16.04
N SER A 22 -20.47 3.41 16.05
CA SER A 22 -19.86 2.34 16.82
C SER A 22 -18.67 1.75 16.07
N SER A 23 -17.49 1.86 16.67
CA SER A 23 -16.27 1.25 16.10
C SER A 23 -16.26 -0.26 16.29
N LEU A 24 -15.73 -0.98 15.30
CA LEU A 24 -15.60 -2.43 15.29
C LEU A 24 -14.11 -2.82 15.32
N SER A 25 -13.75 -3.76 16.19
CA SER A 25 -12.40 -4.34 16.23
C SER A 25 -12.47 -5.83 15.90
N LEU A 26 -11.61 -6.26 14.98
CA LEU A 26 -11.55 -7.62 14.46
C LEU A 26 -10.14 -8.20 14.68
N ALA A 27 -10.09 -9.34 15.36
CA ALA A 27 -8.88 -10.13 15.55
C ALA A 27 -8.73 -11.29 14.54
N GLY A 28 -9.70 -11.44 13.63
CA GLY A 28 -9.67 -12.35 12.48
C GLY A 28 -10.06 -11.65 11.17
N ASN A 29 -10.46 -12.45 10.19
CA ASN A 29 -10.66 -12.04 8.81
C ASN A 29 -11.99 -11.31 8.61
N LEU A 30 -12.05 -10.45 7.59
CA LEU A 30 -13.28 -9.89 7.05
C LEU A 30 -13.51 -10.44 5.64
N THR A 31 -14.65 -11.09 5.44
CA THR A 31 -15.10 -11.57 4.13
C THR A 31 -16.47 -10.97 3.80
N GLN A 32 -16.53 -10.19 2.72
CA GLN A 32 -17.76 -9.65 2.16
C GLN A 32 -17.98 -10.26 0.77
N THR A 33 -18.80 -11.30 0.69
CA THR A 33 -19.18 -11.93 -0.59
C THR A 33 -20.33 -11.19 -1.29
N GLY A 34 -21.12 -10.44 -0.54
CA GLY A 34 -22.17 -9.54 -1.03
C GLY A 34 -22.63 -8.58 0.07
N GLY A 35 -23.82 -7.98 -0.07
CA GLY A 35 -24.34 -7.01 0.89
C GLY A 35 -23.55 -5.70 0.96
N THR A 36 -23.76 -4.91 2.02
CA THR A 36 -23.18 -3.56 2.18
C THR A 36 -22.57 -3.38 3.57
N ILE A 37 -21.39 -2.76 3.64
CA ILE A 37 -20.85 -2.22 4.90
C ILE A 37 -21.01 -0.71 4.87
N ASN A 38 -21.79 -0.17 5.80
CA ASN A 38 -21.91 1.26 6.01
C ASN A 38 -21.10 1.68 7.23
N GLY A 39 -19.98 2.34 6.98
CA GLY A 39 -19.06 2.79 8.01
C GLY A 39 -19.57 3.95 8.87
N GLY A 40 -20.57 4.73 8.44
CA GLY A 40 -21.02 5.91 9.19
C GLY A 40 -19.85 6.82 9.61
N THR A 41 -19.67 7.06 10.90
CA THR A 41 -18.52 7.75 11.53
C THR A 41 -17.55 6.82 12.27
N SER A 42 -17.71 5.51 12.10
CA SER A 42 -16.97 4.48 12.85
C SER A 42 -15.53 4.28 12.40
N THR A 43 -14.76 3.62 13.25
CA THR A 43 -13.47 3.00 12.91
C THR A 43 -13.61 1.49 12.81
N LEU A 44 -13.12 0.90 11.73
CA LEU A 44 -12.83 -0.52 11.67
C LEU A 44 -11.35 -0.76 12.03
N ALA A 45 -11.08 -1.61 13.00
CA ALA A 45 -9.73 -1.94 13.43
C ALA A 45 -9.42 -3.43 13.21
N PHE A 46 -8.29 -3.72 12.57
CA PHE A 46 -7.72 -5.05 12.44
C PHE A 46 -6.60 -5.20 13.48
N ASN A 47 -6.80 -6.06 14.48
CA ASN A 47 -5.91 -6.17 15.65
C ASN A 47 -5.49 -7.60 16.04
N GLY A 48 -5.53 -8.55 15.11
CA GLY A 48 -5.23 -9.96 15.37
C GLY A 48 -3.77 -10.28 15.70
N SER A 49 -2.82 -9.35 15.52
CA SER A 49 -1.38 -9.60 15.69
C SER A 49 -0.86 -10.78 14.85
N THR A 50 -1.51 -10.99 13.71
CA THR A 50 -1.27 -12.06 12.74
C THR A 50 -1.67 -11.57 11.35
N THR A 51 -1.58 -12.43 10.36
CA THR A 51 -2.17 -12.19 9.04
C THR A 51 -3.69 -12.22 9.14
N GLN A 52 -4.34 -11.15 8.72
CA GLN A 52 -5.79 -11.05 8.59
C GLN A 52 -6.16 -10.71 7.15
N ASN A 53 -7.06 -11.49 6.58
CA ASN A 53 -7.53 -11.30 5.21
C ASN A 53 -8.70 -10.34 5.18
N LEU A 54 -8.63 -9.39 4.25
CA LEU A 54 -9.70 -8.50 3.83
C LEU A 54 -10.14 -8.93 2.43
N THR A 55 -11.22 -9.71 2.39
CA THR A 55 -11.84 -10.18 1.14
C THR A 55 -13.10 -9.36 0.90
N LEU A 56 -13.06 -8.43 -0.05
CA LEU A 56 -14.22 -7.64 -0.46
C LEU A 56 -14.58 -8.01 -1.90
N ASN A 57 -15.82 -8.41 -2.16
CA ASN A 57 -16.34 -8.63 -3.53
C ASN A 57 -17.26 -7.49 -4.00
N THR A 58 -17.48 -6.50 -3.14
CA THR A 58 -18.21 -5.27 -3.45
C THR A 58 -17.37 -4.08 -3.00
N ALA A 59 -17.49 -2.96 -3.73
CA ALA A 59 -16.80 -1.73 -3.36
C ALA A 59 -17.28 -1.26 -1.98
N THR A 60 -16.32 -1.05 -1.07
CA THR A 60 -16.60 -0.69 0.32
C THR A 60 -15.72 0.47 0.73
N THR A 61 -16.37 1.54 1.21
CA THR A 61 -15.71 2.69 1.81
C THR A 61 -15.78 2.57 3.32
N PHE A 62 -14.64 2.33 3.95
CA PHE A 62 -14.47 2.49 5.39
C PHE A 62 -14.40 3.98 5.71
N ASN A 63 -15.00 4.42 6.81
CA ASN A 63 -14.75 5.80 7.25
C ASN A 63 -13.32 5.89 7.82
N HIS A 64 -13.06 5.30 8.98
CA HIS A 64 -11.71 5.15 9.51
C HIS A 64 -11.28 3.68 9.47
N LEU A 65 -10.01 3.43 9.17
CA LEU A 65 -9.42 2.09 9.14
C LEU A 65 -8.12 2.09 9.94
N THR A 66 -8.00 1.17 10.89
CA THR A 66 -6.78 0.97 11.69
C THR A 66 -6.23 -0.43 11.50
N ILE A 67 -4.93 -0.53 11.25
CA ILE A 67 -4.18 -1.79 11.26
C ILE A 67 -3.23 -1.71 12.45
N ALA A 68 -3.41 -2.60 13.43
CA ALA A 68 -2.58 -2.61 14.62
C ALA A 68 -1.17 -3.16 14.35
N SER A 69 -0.23 -2.87 15.25
CA SER A 69 1.10 -3.48 15.20
C SER A 69 1.03 -5.01 15.27
N GLY A 70 2.01 -5.68 14.65
CA GLY A 70 2.02 -7.15 14.51
C GLY A 70 0.99 -7.72 13.54
N THR A 71 0.09 -6.90 12.98
CA THR A 71 -0.94 -7.35 12.04
C THR A 71 -0.48 -7.12 10.60
N THR A 72 -0.68 -8.12 9.74
CA THR A 72 -0.61 -7.96 8.28
C THR A 72 -2.02 -8.05 7.71
N LEU A 73 -2.56 -6.92 7.23
CA LEU A 73 -3.84 -6.87 6.54
C LEU A 73 -3.63 -7.18 5.06
N VAL A 74 -4.19 -8.29 4.57
CA VAL A 74 -4.04 -8.74 3.19
C VAL A 74 -5.31 -8.47 2.41
N GLU A 75 -5.26 -7.61 1.41
CA GLU A 75 -6.33 -7.49 0.42
C GLU A 75 -6.27 -8.68 -0.53
N THR A 76 -7.22 -9.60 -0.39
CA THR A 76 -7.22 -10.88 -1.12
C THR A 76 -7.97 -10.79 -2.45
N ALA A 77 -8.89 -9.84 -2.59
CA ALA A 77 -9.66 -9.65 -3.81
C ALA A 77 -8.78 -9.08 -4.94
N ALA A 78 -8.97 -9.60 -6.16
CA ALA A 78 -8.25 -9.12 -7.34
C ALA A 78 -8.54 -7.64 -7.62
N ASN A 79 -9.78 -7.20 -7.39
CA ASN A 79 -10.21 -5.82 -7.54
C ASN A 79 -9.82 -4.96 -6.33
N ASP A 80 -9.62 -3.66 -6.56
CA ASP A 80 -9.35 -2.66 -5.51
C ASP A 80 -10.67 -2.11 -4.97
N TYR A 81 -11.33 -2.90 -4.11
CA TYR A 81 -12.64 -2.53 -3.58
C TYR A 81 -12.61 -1.79 -2.25
N ALA A 82 -11.50 -1.83 -1.50
CA ALA A 82 -11.40 -1.06 -0.27
C ALA A 82 -11.03 0.39 -0.56
N THR A 83 -11.77 1.33 0.03
CA THR A 83 -11.39 2.73 0.12
C THR A 83 -11.53 3.21 1.56
N VAL A 84 -10.77 4.22 1.95
CA VAL A 84 -10.87 4.87 3.27
C VAL A 84 -11.23 6.32 3.04
N GLY A 85 -12.42 6.72 3.48
CA GLY A 85 -12.92 8.10 3.31
C GLY A 85 -12.36 9.08 4.35
N GLY A 86 -12.01 8.58 5.53
CA GLY A 86 -11.42 9.34 6.63
C GLY A 86 -9.94 9.00 6.81
N ILE A 87 -9.58 8.56 8.03
CA ILE A 87 -8.19 8.33 8.43
C ILE A 87 -7.83 6.86 8.29
N LEU A 88 -6.73 6.60 7.58
CA LEU A 88 -6.04 5.31 7.59
C LEU A 88 -4.86 5.38 8.57
N THR A 89 -4.92 4.61 9.65
CA THR A 89 -3.83 4.44 10.62
C THR A 89 -3.20 3.07 10.43
N ASN A 90 -2.01 3.01 9.85
CA ASN A 90 -1.30 1.74 9.60
C ASN A 90 -0.10 1.56 10.53
N ASN A 91 -0.30 0.90 11.67
CA ASN A 91 0.79 0.53 12.59
C ASN A 91 1.36 -0.87 12.30
N GLY A 92 0.83 -1.58 11.31
CA GLY A 92 1.27 -2.90 10.87
C GLY A 92 1.70 -2.90 9.41
N ILE A 93 1.29 -3.93 8.67
CA ILE A 93 1.54 -4.06 7.22
C ILE A 93 0.21 -4.12 6.48
N ILE A 94 0.09 -3.37 5.39
CA ILE A 94 -0.95 -3.57 4.37
C ILE A 94 -0.30 -4.28 3.20
N ARG A 95 -0.90 -5.39 2.75
CA ARG A 95 -0.38 -6.21 1.66
C ARG A 95 -1.41 -6.37 0.56
N LYS A 96 -0.96 -6.23 -0.69
CA LYS A 96 -1.73 -6.66 -1.85
C LYS A 96 -0.85 -7.40 -2.85
N SER A 97 -1.41 -8.44 -3.43
CA SER A 97 -0.79 -9.26 -4.46
C SER A 97 -1.60 -9.19 -5.75
N GLN A 98 -0.90 -9.23 -6.89
CA GLN A 98 -1.50 -9.19 -8.22
C GLN A 98 -0.80 -10.19 -9.13
N ASN A 99 -1.60 -10.98 -9.86
CA ASN A 99 -1.09 -11.76 -10.99
C ASN A 99 -0.79 -10.83 -12.18
N VAL A 100 0.30 -11.11 -12.89
CA VAL A 100 0.75 -10.36 -14.06
C VAL A 100 0.61 -11.23 -15.30
N THR A 101 -0.53 -11.13 -15.96
CA THR A 101 -0.81 -11.86 -17.21
C THR A 101 -0.50 -11.01 -18.45
N THR A 102 -0.43 -9.69 -18.31
CA THR A 102 -0.17 -8.74 -19.41
C THR A 102 0.66 -7.55 -18.93
N THR A 103 1.21 -6.79 -19.88
CA THR A 103 1.76 -5.46 -19.63
C THR A 103 0.66 -4.47 -19.22
N GLY A 104 1.08 -3.31 -18.69
CA GLY A 104 0.21 -2.22 -18.31
C GLY A 104 0.11 -1.99 -16.80
N ASN A 105 -0.79 -1.08 -16.43
CA ASN A 105 -0.95 -0.62 -15.05
C ASN A 105 -1.56 -1.70 -14.15
N LYS A 106 -0.97 -1.83 -12.96
CA LYS A 106 -1.44 -2.61 -11.82
C LYS A 106 -1.50 -1.69 -10.61
N THR A 107 -2.63 -1.69 -9.94
CA THR A 107 -2.86 -0.97 -8.68
C THR A 107 -2.86 -1.98 -7.53
N PHE A 108 -2.42 -1.53 -6.36
CA PHE A 108 -2.25 -2.38 -5.19
C PHE A 108 -3.09 -1.85 -4.02
N GLY A 109 -4.34 -1.47 -4.31
CA GLY A 109 -5.36 -1.11 -3.32
C GLY A 109 -4.87 -0.17 -2.22
N LEU A 110 -5.06 -0.55 -0.96
CA LEU A 110 -4.72 0.29 0.21
C LEU A 110 -3.21 0.53 0.39
N THR A 111 -2.34 -0.21 -0.30
CA THR A 111 -0.91 0.15 -0.35
C THR A 111 -0.69 1.47 -1.07
N ASN A 112 -1.65 1.90 -1.90
CA ASN A 112 -1.61 3.06 -2.79
C ASN A 112 -0.44 3.06 -3.79
N ALA A 113 0.29 1.95 -3.93
CA ALA A 113 1.31 1.81 -4.96
C ALA A 113 0.67 1.49 -6.31
N ARG A 114 1.28 1.99 -7.38
CA ARG A 114 0.96 1.59 -8.76
C ARG A 114 2.22 1.16 -9.48
N ILE A 115 2.14 0.03 -10.17
CA ILE A 115 3.22 -0.49 -11.00
C ILE A 115 2.71 -0.57 -12.44
N ASN A 116 3.42 0.07 -13.36
CA ASN A 116 3.20 -0.10 -14.79
C ASN A 116 4.19 -1.13 -15.32
N VAL A 117 3.70 -2.29 -15.78
CA VAL A 117 4.56 -3.31 -16.40
C VAL A 117 4.78 -2.92 -17.87
N THR A 118 5.93 -2.33 -18.17
CA THR A 118 6.29 -1.89 -19.53
C THR A 118 6.84 -3.04 -20.36
N THR A 119 7.58 -3.94 -19.74
CA THR A 119 8.02 -5.22 -20.33
C THR A 119 7.73 -6.33 -19.34
N ARG A 120 6.95 -7.34 -19.74
CA ARG A 120 6.55 -8.42 -18.82
C ARG A 120 7.67 -9.43 -18.57
N GLY A 121 8.46 -9.78 -19.59
CA GLY A 121 9.34 -10.95 -19.50
C GLY A 121 8.56 -12.19 -19.04
N ILE A 122 9.07 -12.85 -18.00
CA ILE A 122 8.38 -13.96 -17.31
C ILE A 122 7.78 -13.55 -15.95
N LEU A 123 7.62 -12.25 -15.69
CA LEU A 123 6.94 -11.75 -14.48
C LEU A 123 5.50 -12.28 -14.44
N SER A 124 5.18 -13.06 -13.41
CA SER A 124 3.87 -13.71 -13.26
C SER A 124 3.10 -13.21 -12.04
N HIS A 125 3.80 -12.64 -11.05
CA HIS A 125 3.20 -12.20 -9.79
C HIS A 125 3.99 -11.05 -9.18
N VAL A 126 3.29 -10.10 -8.58
CA VAL A 126 3.88 -9.04 -7.75
C VAL A 126 3.11 -8.92 -6.45
N GLN A 127 3.83 -8.85 -5.33
CA GLN A 127 3.32 -8.48 -4.02
C GLN A 127 3.88 -7.11 -3.63
N VAL A 128 3.03 -6.27 -3.06
CA VAL A 128 3.38 -5.00 -2.45
C VAL A 128 2.96 -5.02 -1.00
N ASP A 129 3.92 -4.78 -0.12
CA ASP A 129 3.69 -4.51 1.29
C ASP A 129 3.93 -3.02 1.55
N ARG A 130 3.11 -2.39 2.38
CA ARG A 130 3.27 -1.00 2.84
C ARG A 130 3.32 -0.96 4.37
N ALA A 131 4.31 -0.25 4.89
CA ALA A 131 4.42 0.12 6.30
C ALA A 131 4.43 1.65 6.43
N ASP A 132 3.64 2.21 7.36
CA ASP A 132 3.66 3.66 7.65
C ASP A 132 4.62 3.96 8.81
N VAL A 133 5.87 3.59 8.62
CA VAL A 133 7.02 3.91 9.46
C VAL A 133 8.24 4.20 8.59
N ASN A 134 9.31 4.73 9.19
CA ASN A 134 10.59 4.82 8.48
C ASN A 134 11.15 3.42 8.21
N HIS A 135 11.73 3.23 7.02
CA HIS A 135 12.51 2.04 6.73
C HIS A 135 13.68 1.92 7.75
N PRO A 136 14.06 0.72 8.22
CA PRO A 136 15.15 0.56 9.20
C PRO A 136 16.49 1.17 8.78
N ASN A 137 16.75 1.18 7.46
CA ASN A 137 17.95 1.78 6.87
C ASN A 137 17.69 3.19 6.29
N ALA A 138 16.62 3.87 6.69
CA ALA A 138 16.33 5.22 6.20
C ALA A 138 17.44 6.21 6.59
N ASN A 139 17.70 7.17 5.72
CA ASN A 139 18.54 8.33 6.01
C ASN A 139 17.66 9.60 6.10
N VAL A 140 18.29 10.77 6.25
CA VAL A 140 17.59 12.06 6.35
C VAL A 140 16.65 12.35 5.18
N TYR A 141 16.89 11.74 4.00
CA TYR A 141 16.08 11.94 2.81
C TYR A 141 14.95 10.91 2.67
N THR A 142 15.16 9.68 3.10
CA THR A 142 14.21 8.56 2.95
C THR A 142 13.38 8.27 4.19
N GLY A 143 13.64 8.96 5.29
CA GLY A 143 12.86 8.92 6.53
C GLY A 143 11.55 9.71 6.46
N THR A 144 10.72 9.45 5.44
CA THR A 144 9.46 10.18 5.19
C THR A 144 8.23 9.54 5.84
N GLY A 145 8.43 8.57 6.74
CA GLY A 145 7.38 7.92 7.51
C GLY A 145 6.63 6.81 6.76
N ARG A 146 7.10 6.39 5.59
CA ARG A 146 6.52 5.26 4.85
C ARG A 146 7.55 4.57 3.98
N PHE A 147 7.46 3.25 3.89
CA PHE A 147 8.15 2.46 2.88
C PHE A 147 7.27 1.33 2.33
N TRP A 148 7.70 0.81 1.19
CA TRP A 148 7.08 -0.33 0.53
C TRP A 148 8.12 -1.41 0.28
N THR A 149 7.74 -2.66 0.49
CA THR A 149 8.52 -3.83 0.09
C THR A 149 7.82 -4.47 -1.10
N LEU A 150 8.52 -4.56 -2.22
CA LEU A 150 8.03 -5.18 -3.45
C LEU A 150 8.71 -6.53 -3.62
N VAL A 151 7.92 -7.56 -3.93
CA VAL A 151 8.42 -8.90 -4.26
C VAL A 151 7.80 -9.34 -5.58
N ALA A 152 8.62 -9.89 -6.48
CA ALA A 152 8.18 -10.37 -7.78
C ALA A 152 8.54 -11.83 -7.99
N THR A 153 7.69 -12.55 -8.72
CA THR A 153 7.98 -13.89 -9.24
C THR A 153 8.25 -13.79 -10.74
N GLY A 154 9.46 -14.15 -11.16
CA GLY A 154 9.91 -14.07 -12.55
C GLY A 154 11.07 -13.08 -12.74
N SER A 155 11.50 -12.91 -13.99
CA SER A 155 12.64 -12.08 -14.40
C SER A 155 12.42 -11.51 -15.81
N GLY A 156 13.39 -10.73 -16.30
CA GLY A 156 13.33 -10.12 -17.64
C GLY A 156 12.23 -9.07 -17.81
N TYR A 157 11.75 -8.51 -16.70
CA TYR A 157 10.72 -7.49 -16.69
C TYR A 157 11.31 -6.10 -16.51
N THR A 158 10.57 -5.11 -17.00
CA THR A 158 10.81 -3.69 -16.77
C THR A 158 9.51 -3.07 -16.30
N VAL A 159 9.60 -2.26 -15.26
CA VAL A 159 8.44 -1.63 -14.62
C VAL A 159 8.68 -0.16 -14.30
N ASP A 160 7.60 0.60 -14.23
CA ASP A 160 7.57 1.92 -13.63
C ASP A 160 6.83 1.85 -12.29
N LEU A 161 7.31 2.56 -11.28
CA LEU A 161 6.74 2.58 -9.94
C LEU A 161 6.29 3.99 -9.63
N THR A 162 5.00 4.12 -9.32
CA THR A 162 4.41 5.35 -8.80
C THR A 162 4.07 5.15 -7.33
N LEU A 163 4.60 6.01 -6.47
CA LEU A 163 4.34 6.01 -5.02
C LEU A 163 3.64 7.32 -4.60
N PRO A 164 2.69 7.25 -3.65
CA PRO A 164 2.04 8.42 -3.11
C PRO A 164 2.93 9.16 -2.11
N HIS A 165 2.79 10.48 -2.02
CA HIS A 165 3.45 11.31 -1.02
C HIS A 165 2.62 12.53 -0.64
N ASN A 166 3.00 13.17 0.46
CA ASN A 166 2.45 14.42 0.96
C ASN A 166 3.55 15.47 1.22
N LEU A 167 4.71 15.34 0.56
CA LEU A 167 5.81 16.29 0.70
C LEU A 167 5.34 17.70 0.30
N THR A 168 5.65 18.68 1.16
CA THR A 168 5.31 20.09 0.91
C THR A 168 5.91 20.62 -0.38
N ASN A 169 7.16 20.24 -0.68
CA ASN A 169 7.81 20.57 -1.94
C ASN A 169 7.89 19.33 -2.85
N GLN A 170 6.86 19.14 -3.67
CA GLN A 170 6.77 18.06 -4.66
C GLN A 170 7.98 17.99 -5.61
N ALA A 171 8.66 19.11 -5.88
CA ALA A 171 9.81 19.13 -6.77
C ALA A 171 11.01 18.34 -6.22
N LEU A 172 11.01 18.04 -4.92
CA LEU A 172 12.06 17.25 -4.25
C LEU A 172 11.72 15.77 -4.10
N ALA A 173 10.48 15.37 -4.41
CA ALA A 173 10.04 13.99 -4.29
C ALA A 173 10.84 13.07 -5.23
N GLN A 174 11.30 11.93 -4.73
CA GLN A 174 11.98 10.89 -5.52
C GLN A 174 11.43 9.51 -5.17
N VAL A 175 11.55 8.55 -6.09
CA VAL A 175 11.38 7.14 -5.76
C VAL A 175 12.76 6.57 -5.45
N CYS A 176 12.98 6.24 -4.18
CA CYS A 176 14.25 5.75 -3.67
C CYS A 176 14.18 4.24 -3.48
N ARG A 177 15.09 3.51 -4.14
CA ARG A 177 15.28 2.07 -4.00
C ARG A 177 16.36 1.79 -2.97
N TYR A 178 16.11 0.90 -2.02
CA TYR A 178 17.17 0.36 -1.18
C TYR A 178 17.71 -0.94 -1.78
N ALA A 179 18.99 -0.95 -2.15
CA ALA A 179 19.65 -2.11 -2.78
C ALA A 179 20.44 -2.97 -1.77
N GLY A 180 20.06 -2.93 -0.48
CA GLY A 180 20.71 -3.69 0.60
C GLY A 180 21.89 -3.00 1.28
N SER A 181 22.35 -1.86 0.76
CA SER A 181 23.43 -1.07 1.38
C SER A 181 23.27 0.43 1.16
N THR A 182 22.81 0.84 -0.01
CA THR A 182 22.62 2.25 -0.38
C THR A 182 21.23 2.52 -0.93
N TRP A 183 20.82 3.78 -0.82
CA TRP A 183 19.62 4.29 -1.48
C TRP A 183 19.96 4.86 -2.84
N ASP A 184 19.30 4.35 -3.86
CA ASP A 184 19.31 4.89 -5.22
C ASP A 184 18.01 5.65 -5.44
N CYS A 185 18.09 6.98 -5.49
CA CYS A 185 16.94 7.88 -5.63
C CYS A 185 16.91 8.49 -7.03
N ALA A 186 15.80 8.29 -7.74
CA ALA A 186 15.55 8.97 -9.01
C ALA A 186 14.05 9.20 -9.22
N ARG A 187 13.74 10.03 -10.22
CA ARG A 187 12.38 10.39 -10.61
C ARG A 187 12.30 10.61 -12.11
N THR A 188 11.22 10.13 -12.69
CA THR A 188 10.79 10.44 -14.06
C THR A 188 9.72 11.53 -14.07
N SER A 189 8.74 11.48 -13.15
CA SER A 189 7.71 12.53 -13.02
C SER A 189 7.22 12.68 -11.57
N SER A 190 6.68 13.85 -11.24
CA SER A 190 6.01 14.11 -9.95
C SER A 190 4.73 14.91 -10.17
N THR A 191 3.76 14.67 -9.30
CA THR A 191 2.59 15.51 -9.07
C THR A 191 2.57 15.93 -7.59
N ALA A 192 1.52 16.62 -7.15
CA ALA A 192 1.39 17.05 -5.75
C ALA A 192 1.34 15.86 -4.78
N ASN A 193 0.81 14.73 -5.26
CA ASN A 193 0.47 13.60 -4.42
C ASN A 193 1.19 12.30 -4.81
N THR A 194 1.95 12.30 -5.90
CA THR A 194 2.62 11.09 -6.40
C THR A 194 3.96 11.40 -7.05
N VAL A 195 4.87 10.45 -6.97
CA VAL A 195 6.15 10.47 -7.68
C VAL A 195 6.33 9.16 -8.43
N THR A 196 6.82 9.23 -9.66
CA THR A 196 7.05 8.06 -10.52
C THR A 196 8.52 7.96 -10.90
N ARG A 197 9.05 6.74 -10.87
CA ARG A 197 10.33 6.38 -11.49
C ARG A 197 10.15 5.24 -12.45
N SER A 198 10.62 5.43 -13.67
CA SER A 198 10.52 4.46 -14.75
C SER A 198 11.73 3.53 -14.85
N GLY A 199 11.52 2.38 -15.48
CA GLY A 199 12.59 1.56 -16.05
C GLY A 199 13.40 0.70 -15.07
N PHE A 200 12.87 0.35 -13.89
CA PHE A 200 13.60 -0.53 -12.97
C PHE A 200 13.28 -2.01 -13.23
N MET A 201 14.26 -2.87 -12.98
CA MET A 201 14.24 -4.30 -13.35
C MET A 201 14.36 -5.23 -12.13
N GLN A 202 14.36 -4.69 -10.91
CA GLN A 202 14.53 -5.45 -9.69
C GLN A 202 13.61 -4.90 -8.60
N MET A 203 12.84 -5.78 -7.97
CA MET A 203 12.07 -5.42 -6.77
C MET A 203 12.98 -5.43 -5.54
N SER A 204 12.57 -4.73 -4.47
CA SER A 204 13.29 -4.56 -3.20
C SER A 204 12.43 -3.69 -2.26
N ASP A 205 13.05 -3.03 -1.30
CA ASP A 205 12.43 -1.95 -0.53
C ASP A 205 12.53 -0.60 -1.24
N TRP A 206 11.50 0.22 -1.03
CA TRP A 206 11.31 1.50 -1.66
C TRP A 206 10.72 2.52 -0.70
N ALA A 207 11.13 3.77 -0.81
CA ALA A 207 10.56 4.88 -0.07
C ALA A 207 10.42 6.10 -0.98
N VAL A 208 9.56 7.04 -0.60
CA VAL A 208 9.62 8.37 -1.20
C VAL A 208 10.73 9.15 -0.51
N GLY A 209 11.67 9.67 -1.29
CA GLY A 209 12.73 10.55 -0.79
C GLY A 209 12.35 12.03 -0.89
N ASN A 210 12.82 12.85 0.04
CA ASN A 210 12.77 14.30 0.00
C ASN A 210 14.20 14.84 -0.15
N LEU A 211 14.68 15.04 -1.38
CA LEU A 211 16.02 15.55 -1.63
C LEU A 211 16.05 17.07 -1.45
N THR A 212 16.25 17.54 -0.21
CA THR A 212 16.53 18.94 0.10
C THR A 212 17.92 19.33 -0.41
N SER A 213 17.98 19.72 -1.69
CA SER A 213 19.15 20.23 -2.44
C SER A 213 20.23 19.21 -2.80
N LEU A 214 20.44 19.05 -4.11
CA LEU A 214 21.71 18.61 -4.67
C LEU A 214 22.82 19.55 -4.20
N TYR A 215 23.97 18.97 -3.84
CA TYR A 215 25.26 19.61 -3.91
C TYR A 215 25.36 20.44 -5.21
N LEU A 216 25.68 21.73 -5.10
CA LEU A 216 26.24 22.49 -6.22
C LEU A 216 27.48 21.73 -6.73
N PRO A 217 27.70 21.61 -8.05
CA PRO A 217 28.94 21.03 -8.55
C PRO A 217 30.11 21.86 -8.02
N LEU A 218 31.09 21.15 -7.44
CA LEU A 218 32.36 21.70 -6.99
C LEU A 218 32.98 22.47 -8.16
N ILE A 219 32.96 23.81 -8.13
CA ILE A 219 33.81 24.61 -8.99
C ILE A 219 35.22 24.48 -8.40
N LEU A 220 36.05 23.63 -8.99
CA LEU A 220 37.49 23.65 -8.80
C LEU A 220 37.99 25.03 -9.24
N LYS A 221 38.59 25.78 -8.30
CA LYS A 221 39.48 26.89 -8.60
C LYS A 221 40.87 26.36 -8.84
#